data_AF-A0A8J6MNM5-F1
#
_entry.id   AF-A0A8J6MNM5-F1
#
_cell.length_a   1.000
_cell.length_b   1.000
_cell.length_c   1.000
_cell.angle_alpha   90.00
_cell.angle_beta   90.00
_cell.angle_gamma   90.00
#
_symmetry.space_group_name_H-M   'P 1'
#
loop_
_entity.id
_entity.type
_entity.pdbx_description
1 polymer ?
#
loop_
_entity_poly.entity_id
_entity_poly.type
_entity_poly.pdbx_seq_one_letter_code
_entity_poly.pdbx_strand_id
1 'polypeptide(L)'
;MKNLFSHVLTLGLLAQLSTSCGETVNYDTKVKVADASLGTGAASGSGGGDAVAGQGNASGGDAASGAPSSGATSGSASGNGTIGTGVDATGLSLLCQSVSAIKSKQVALVFPEIPAGTNCSWGTGENLSRRDGFFRAYLKQTQLVTLPVGAKICSLAIAHQPAAMRYDDEMFFSVNEKLLLATKDYSEYFPKKDFFQTFSWANLVNKPYISNEARPVFCAGGAEGLSQCSVPNTETQGQIQMTFGSEMNLKLSEVLQDTNLLTFEWITTGDNDDSDCRHTEIDLNLNVSYVVP
;
A
#
# COMPACT_ATOMS: atom_id res chain seq x y z
N MET A 1 52.36 -21.20 55.26
CA MET A 1 53.66 -21.32 54.58
C MET A 1 53.43 -21.11 53.09
N LYS A 2 54.14 -20.14 52.49
CA LYS A 2 54.74 -20.09 51.13
C LYS A 2 53.89 -20.61 49.95
N ASN A 3 53.80 -20.05 48.76
CA ASN A 3 54.35 -18.91 48.00
C ASN A 3 53.73 -19.12 46.58
N LEU A 4 53.07 -18.16 45.94
CA LEU A 4 53.60 -17.06 45.10
C LEU A 4 53.64 -17.38 43.58
N PHE A 5 53.32 -16.33 42.81
CA PHE A 5 53.45 -16.08 41.35
C PHE A 5 52.24 -16.43 40.47
N SER A 6 51.38 -15.46 40.09
CA SER A 6 51.57 -14.25 39.26
C SER A 6 51.79 -14.55 37.80
N HIS A 7 50.77 -14.37 36.96
CA HIS A 7 50.89 -13.86 35.60
C HIS A 7 49.85 -12.73 35.43
N VAL A 8 50.36 -11.51 35.44
CA VAL A 8 49.69 -10.26 35.11
C VAL A 8 50.53 -9.64 33.98
N LEU A 9 49.86 -8.79 33.18
CA LEU A 9 50.40 -7.83 32.21
C LEU A 9 50.68 -8.43 30.81
N THR A 10 50.29 -7.83 29.66
CA THR A 10 49.99 -6.41 29.39
C THR A 10 49.37 -6.21 28.00
N LEU A 11 48.45 -5.23 27.92
CA LEU A 11 48.29 -4.16 26.90
C LEU A 11 47.89 -4.41 25.44
N GLY A 12 46.92 -3.58 25.02
CA GLY A 12 46.62 -3.17 23.64
C GLY A 12 45.19 -2.65 23.50
N LEU A 13 44.74 -1.70 24.32
CA LEU A 13 44.51 -0.29 23.91
C LEU A 13 44.22 -0.08 22.41
N LEU A 14 42.94 0.11 22.07
CA LEU A 14 42.53 0.98 20.96
C LEU A 14 41.20 1.64 21.30
N ALA A 15 41.28 2.95 21.49
CA ALA A 15 40.18 3.83 21.84
C ALA A 15 39.35 4.21 20.61
N GLN A 16 38.04 4.30 20.86
CA GLN A 16 37.05 5.28 20.39
C GLN A 16 37.34 6.11 19.13
N LEU A 17 36.36 6.09 18.20
CA LEU A 17 35.81 7.13 17.31
C LEU A 17 35.00 6.30 16.25
N SER A 18 33.74 6.53 15.90
CA SER A 18 32.96 7.75 15.78
C SER A 18 31.45 7.46 15.75
N THR A 19 30.72 8.45 16.24
CA THR A 19 29.36 8.89 15.89
C THR A 19 28.78 8.51 14.52
N SER A 20 27.46 8.28 14.56
CA SER A 20 26.42 8.65 13.57
C SER A 20 26.67 8.40 12.08
N CYS A 21 25.93 7.44 11.53
CA CYS A 21 24.98 7.64 10.43
C CYS A 21 24.19 6.32 10.32
N GLY A 22 22.89 6.36 10.60
CA GLY A 22 22.01 5.31 10.10
C GLY A 22 22.01 5.45 8.59
N GLU A 23 22.72 4.56 7.90
CA GLU A 23 22.61 4.40 6.46
C GLU A 23 21.16 4.01 6.15
N THR A 24 20.40 4.97 5.63
CA THR A 24 19.25 4.67 4.81
C THR A 24 19.79 3.93 3.60
N VAL A 25 19.42 2.65 3.48
CA VAL A 25 19.74 1.79 2.35
C VAL A 25 19.34 2.52 1.08
N ASN A 26 20.34 2.77 0.23
CA ASN A 26 20.19 3.38 -1.08
C ASN A 26 19.39 2.42 -1.96
N TYR A 27 18.32 2.90 -2.59
CA TYR A 27 17.57 2.14 -3.58
C TYR A 27 18.46 1.89 -4.80
N ASP A 28 19.04 0.69 -4.90
CA ASP A 28 19.56 0.21 -6.17
C ASP A 28 18.41 -0.38 -6.99
N THR A 29 17.61 0.52 -7.57
CA THR A 29 16.84 0.24 -8.78
C THR A 29 17.55 0.86 -9.99
N LYS A 30 18.87 0.66 -10.12
CA LYS A 30 19.47 0.74 -11.45
C LYS A 30 19.27 -0.58 -12.17
N VAL A 31 18.07 -0.74 -12.72
CA VAL A 31 17.91 -1.61 -13.89
C VAL A 31 18.89 -1.13 -14.93
N LYS A 32 19.81 -2.01 -15.29
CA LYS A 32 20.83 -1.84 -16.31
C LYS A 32 20.14 -1.64 -17.65
N VAL A 33 19.85 -0.39 -18.02
CA VAL A 33 19.44 -0.04 -19.39
C VAL A 33 20.65 -0.30 -20.27
N ALA A 34 20.66 -1.45 -20.94
CA ALA A 34 21.62 -1.72 -21.99
C ALA A 34 21.35 -0.74 -23.14
N ASP A 35 22.38 0.01 -23.53
CA ASP A 35 22.42 0.85 -24.72
C ASP A 35 21.93 0.08 -25.94
N ALA A 36 20.71 0.39 -26.40
CA ALA A 36 20.27 0.08 -27.75
C ALA A 36 20.72 1.21 -28.67
N SER A 37 21.77 0.92 -29.43
CA SER A 37 22.35 1.77 -30.46
C SER A 37 21.29 2.33 -31.41
N LEU A 38 21.36 3.65 -31.62
CA LEU A 38 20.70 4.40 -32.69
C LEU A 38 20.96 3.77 -34.06
N GLY A 39 19.93 3.11 -34.61
CA GLY A 39 19.84 2.77 -36.02
C GLY A 39 19.12 3.89 -36.77
N THR A 40 19.86 4.60 -37.60
CA THR A 40 19.37 5.65 -38.51
C THR A 40 18.65 5.05 -39.73
N GLY A 41 17.56 5.71 -40.13
CA GLY A 41 17.11 5.76 -41.53
C GLY A 41 15.87 4.93 -41.88
N ALA A 42 14.76 5.60 -42.20
CA ALA A 42 14.39 5.89 -43.59
C ALA A 42 13.05 6.64 -43.65
N ALA A 43 13.02 7.67 -44.49
CA ALA A 43 11.86 8.48 -44.84
C ALA A 43 10.98 7.81 -45.90
N SER A 44 9.67 8.11 -45.89
CA SER A 44 8.67 8.07 -46.98
C SER A 44 7.30 8.12 -46.30
N GLY A 45 6.37 9.06 -46.49
CA GLY A 45 5.84 9.76 -47.66
C GLY A 45 4.34 9.96 -47.36
N SER A 46 3.85 11.19 -47.25
CA SER A 46 2.98 11.91 -48.22
C SER A 46 1.58 11.31 -48.47
N GLY A 47 0.56 12.18 -48.36
CA GLY A 47 -0.83 11.99 -48.82
C GLY A 47 -1.83 12.33 -47.70
N GLY A 48 -2.47 13.51 -47.68
CA GLY A 48 -3.62 13.86 -48.55
C GLY A 48 -4.90 13.39 -47.84
N GLY A 49 -5.62 14.24 -47.12
CA GLY A 49 -6.62 15.15 -47.69
C GLY A 49 -8.00 14.48 -47.62
N ASP A 50 -8.90 14.98 -46.77
CA ASP A 50 -10.25 15.37 -47.18
C ASP A 50 -11.12 15.79 -46.00
N ALA A 51 -11.69 16.98 -46.16
CA ALA A 51 -12.75 17.53 -45.36
C ALA A 51 -14.09 16.96 -45.83
N VAL A 52 -14.93 16.52 -44.90
CA VAL A 52 -16.36 16.33 -45.17
C VAL A 52 -17.17 17.08 -44.11
N ALA A 53 -17.91 18.06 -44.61
CA ALA A 53 -18.95 18.79 -43.91
C ALA A 53 -20.26 17.98 -43.87
N GLY A 54 -21.03 18.14 -42.80
CA GLY A 54 -22.44 17.73 -42.68
C GLY A 54 -22.94 18.14 -41.30
N GLN A 55 -23.46 19.37 -41.11
CA GLN A 55 -24.87 19.75 -41.23
C GLN A 55 -25.86 18.86 -40.44
N GLY A 56 -26.42 19.44 -39.37
CA GLY A 56 -27.87 19.58 -39.22
C GLY A 56 -28.60 18.62 -38.27
N ASN A 57 -28.94 19.10 -37.07
CA ASN A 57 -30.31 19.18 -36.49
C ASN A 57 -30.19 19.62 -35.02
N ALA A 58 -30.64 20.81 -34.63
CA ALA A 58 -32.02 21.28 -34.48
C ALA A 58 -32.78 20.63 -33.29
N SER A 59 -32.82 21.41 -32.20
CA SER A 59 -34.02 21.82 -31.43
C SER A 59 -34.87 20.82 -30.63
N GLY A 60 -35.11 21.21 -29.37
CA GLY A 60 -36.19 20.77 -28.49
C GLY A 60 -35.63 20.07 -27.24
N GLY A 61 -35.82 20.50 -26.00
CA GLY A 61 -36.84 21.35 -25.41
C GLY A 61 -37.17 20.78 -24.04
N ASP A 62 -37.42 21.67 -23.08
CA ASP A 62 -38.12 21.45 -21.81
C ASP A 62 -37.32 21.01 -20.58
N ALA A 63 -36.93 22.07 -19.85
CA ALA A 63 -36.61 22.06 -18.44
C ALA A 63 -37.86 21.71 -17.61
N ALA A 64 -37.76 20.63 -16.82
CA ALA A 64 -38.66 20.36 -15.72
C ALA A 64 -37.89 20.51 -14.40
N SER A 65 -38.13 21.65 -13.76
CA SER A 65 -37.81 21.92 -12.37
C SER A 65 -38.62 21.01 -11.44
N GLY A 66 -37.93 20.17 -10.66
CA GLY A 66 -38.55 19.33 -9.64
C GLY A 66 -37.59 19.06 -8.49
N ALA A 67 -37.60 19.95 -7.48
CA ALA A 67 -37.16 19.61 -6.14
C ALA A 67 -38.20 18.68 -5.50
N PRO A 68 -37.78 17.73 -4.67
CA PRO A 68 -38.01 17.97 -3.25
C PRO A 68 -36.86 17.54 -2.33
N SER A 69 -36.77 18.30 -1.24
CA SER A 69 -36.07 18.02 -0.01
C SER A 69 -36.42 16.65 0.58
N SER A 70 -35.41 15.92 1.05
CA SER A 70 -35.56 15.08 2.24
C SER A 70 -34.23 15.03 2.99
N GLY A 71 -34.29 15.49 4.24
CA GLY A 71 -33.14 15.58 5.12
C GLY A 71 -32.68 14.20 5.57
N ALA A 72 -31.39 13.92 5.39
CA ALA A 72 -30.70 12.84 6.08
C ALA A 72 -30.11 13.43 7.37
N THR A 73 -30.81 13.22 8.48
CA THR A 73 -30.28 13.38 9.82
C THR A 73 -29.12 12.40 10.01
N SER A 74 -27.91 12.93 10.10
CA SER A 74 -26.70 12.20 10.50
C SER A 74 -26.80 11.82 11.98
N GLY A 75 -27.43 10.69 12.26
CA GLY A 75 -27.35 10.03 13.56
C GLY A 75 -25.96 9.44 13.73
N SER A 76 -25.06 10.20 14.37
CA SER A 76 -23.78 9.70 14.86
C SER A 76 -24.07 8.72 15.99
N ALA A 77 -24.18 7.44 15.64
CA ALA A 77 -24.29 6.36 16.60
C ALA A 77 -22.91 6.17 17.25
N SER A 78 -22.69 6.87 18.37
CA SER A 78 -21.67 6.53 19.36
C SER A 78 -22.08 5.20 19.98
N GLY A 79 -21.79 4.12 19.26
CA GLY A 79 -21.94 2.76 19.73
C GLY A 79 -20.88 2.51 20.80
N ASN A 80 -21.28 2.66 22.06
CA ASN A 80 -20.51 2.21 23.21
C ASN A 80 -20.52 0.68 23.21
N GLY A 81 -19.73 0.08 22.31
CA GLY A 81 -19.59 -1.36 22.16
C GLY A 81 -19.13 -1.95 23.48
N THR A 82 -19.97 -2.81 24.06
CA THR A 82 -19.62 -3.55 25.27
C THR A 82 -18.48 -4.49 24.91
N ILE A 83 -17.27 -4.14 25.36
CA ILE A 83 -16.06 -4.93 25.14
C ILE A 83 -16.30 -6.31 25.78
N GLY A 84 -16.45 -7.34 24.96
CA GLY A 84 -16.53 -8.72 25.44
C GLY A 84 -15.29 -9.03 26.26
N THR A 85 -15.48 -9.46 27.51
CA THR A 85 -14.42 -9.77 28.48
C THR A 85 -13.66 -11.07 28.17
N GLY A 86 -13.60 -11.46 26.88
CA GLY A 86 -12.77 -12.56 26.43
C GLY A 86 -11.31 -12.16 26.57
N VAL A 87 -10.68 -12.60 27.65
CA VAL A 87 -9.23 -12.50 27.82
C VAL A 87 -8.59 -13.31 26.69
N ASP A 88 -7.80 -12.66 25.84
CA ASP A 88 -7.08 -13.37 24.78
C ASP A 88 -6.10 -14.38 25.40
N ALA A 89 -5.98 -15.56 24.80
CA ALA A 89 -5.09 -16.59 25.33
C ALA A 89 -3.61 -16.16 25.33
N THR A 90 -3.27 -15.11 24.59
CA THR A 90 -1.93 -14.54 24.47
C THR A 90 -1.63 -13.48 25.52
N GLY A 91 -2.63 -12.95 26.23
CA GLY A 91 -2.48 -11.81 27.14
C GLY A 91 -2.09 -10.50 26.43
N LEU A 92 -2.12 -10.46 25.09
CA LEU A 92 -1.67 -9.31 24.30
C LEU A 92 -2.59 -8.11 24.53
N SER A 93 -3.90 -8.33 24.60
CA SER A 93 -4.89 -7.33 24.93
C SER A 93 -4.60 -6.69 26.28
N LEU A 94 -4.21 -7.47 27.29
CA LEU A 94 -3.85 -6.94 28.60
C LEU A 94 -2.54 -6.12 28.55
N LEU A 95 -1.54 -6.60 27.82
CA LEU A 95 -0.27 -5.88 27.62
C LEU A 95 -0.50 -4.54 26.90
N CYS A 96 -1.34 -4.52 25.86
CA CYS A 96 -1.66 -3.34 25.08
C CYS A 96 -2.66 -2.39 25.75
N GLN A 97 -3.26 -2.78 26.87
CA GLN A 97 -4.04 -1.89 27.73
C GLN A 97 -3.18 -1.21 28.81
N SER A 98 -1.98 -1.74 29.10
CA SER A 98 -1.05 -1.15 30.07
C SER A 98 -0.30 0.04 29.48
N VAL A 99 -0.89 1.23 29.58
CA VAL A 99 -0.39 2.48 28.98
C VAL A 99 1.06 2.83 29.32
N SER A 100 1.58 2.40 30.48
CA SER A 100 2.96 2.70 30.89
C SER A 100 4.03 1.92 30.11
N ALA A 101 3.65 0.86 29.39
CA ALA A 101 4.57 0.04 28.60
C ALA A 101 4.52 0.33 27.09
N ILE A 102 3.52 1.09 26.62
CA ILE A 102 3.32 1.33 25.19
C ILE A 102 4.35 2.34 24.70
N LYS A 103 5.09 1.93 23.67
CA LYS A 103 5.99 2.77 22.88
C LYS A 103 5.32 3.05 21.54
N SER A 104 5.60 4.19 20.95
CA SER A 104 5.17 4.55 19.59
C SER A 104 6.38 4.74 18.69
N LYS A 105 6.28 4.28 17.45
CA LYS A 105 7.23 4.55 16.37
C LYS A 105 6.48 5.14 15.20
N GLN A 106 6.82 6.37 14.84
CA GLN A 106 6.33 7.04 13.64
C GLN A 106 7.33 6.86 12.51
N VAL A 107 6.84 6.52 11.32
CA VAL A 107 7.66 6.29 10.12
C VAL A 107 6.91 6.86 8.91
N ALA A 108 7.60 7.62 8.07
CA ALA A 108 7.11 7.98 6.75
C ALA A 108 7.38 6.81 5.79
N LEU A 109 6.33 6.27 5.18
CA LEU A 109 6.41 5.30 4.10
C LEU A 109 6.26 6.07 2.79
N VAL A 110 7.39 6.29 2.12
CA VAL A 110 7.43 7.05 0.86
C VAL A 110 7.59 6.07 -0.29
N PHE A 111 6.61 6.04 -1.18
CA PHE A 111 6.60 5.24 -2.40
C PHE A 111 6.81 6.19 -3.59
N PRO A 112 8.03 6.26 -4.17
CA PRO A 112 8.37 7.27 -5.16
C PRO A 112 7.46 7.25 -6.37
N GLU A 113 7.23 8.41 -6.98
CA GLU A 113 6.48 8.52 -8.24
C GLU A 113 7.05 7.61 -9.33
N ILE A 114 6.15 6.97 -10.07
CA ILE A 114 6.45 6.35 -11.36
C ILE A 114 5.93 7.28 -12.45
N PRO A 115 6.82 8.07 -13.10
CA PRO A 115 6.41 9.21 -13.90
C PRO A 115 5.69 8.80 -15.19
N ALA A 116 4.90 9.74 -15.72
CA ALA A 116 4.32 9.63 -17.06
C ALA A 116 5.38 9.29 -18.12
N GLY A 117 5.04 8.39 -19.05
CA GLY A 117 5.96 7.88 -20.07
C GLY A 117 6.83 6.71 -19.63
N THR A 118 6.80 6.31 -18.35
CA THR A 118 7.39 5.03 -17.92
C THR A 118 6.61 3.88 -18.56
N ASN A 119 7.34 2.86 -19.06
CA ASN A 119 6.78 1.64 -19.63
C ASN A 119 6.82 0.54 -18.55
N CYS A 120 5.77 -0.29 -18.47
CA CYS A 120 5.70 -1.47 -17.59
C CYS A 120 6.76 -2.55 -17.87
N SER A 121 7.63 -2.37 -18.86
CA SER A 121 8.59 -3.38 -19.32
C SER A 121 7.90 -4.67 -19.76
N TRP A 122 6.84 -4.51 -20.56
CA TRP A 122 5.98 -5.59 -21.04
C TRP A 122 6.74 -6.82 -21.56
N GLY A 123 6.25 -8.01 -21.22
CA GLY A 123 6.84 -9.30 -21.60
C GLY A 123 8.11 -9.67 -20.83
N THR A 124 8.45 -8.94 -19.77
CA THR A 124 9.66 -9.15 -18.96
C THR A 124 9.31 -9.29 -17.47
N GLY A 125 9.89 -10.30 -16.81
CA GLY A 125 9.70 -10.52 -15.38
C GLY A 125 8.23 -10.82 -15.04
N GLU A 126 7.67 -10.03 -14.12
CA GLU A 126 6.28 -10.17 -13.67
C GLU A 126 5.26 -9.46 -14.58
N ASN A 127 5.73 -8.59 -15.49
CA ASN A 127 4.92 -7.91 -16.49
C ASN A 127 4.75 -8.80 -17.72
N LEU A 128 3.51 -9.22 -17.99
CA LEU A 128 3.21 -10.21 -19.04
C LEU A 128 3.10 -9.56 -20.42
N SER A 129 2.73 -10.31 -21.45
CA SER A 129 2.30 -9.69 -22.71
C SER A 129 1.00 -8.91 -22.50
N ARG A 130 0.88 -7.75 -23.13
CA ARG A 130 -0.35 -6.94 -23.12
C ARG A 130 -1.57 -7.76 -23.51
N ARG A 131 -2.65 -7.62 -22.73
CA ARG A 131 -3.95 -8.21 -23.06
C ARG A 131 -5.05 -7.52 -22.26
N ASP A 132 -5.82 -6.73 -22.99
CA ASP A 132 -7.00 -6.01 -22.51
C ASP A 132 -7.98 -6.88 -21.70
N GLY A 133 -8.49 -6.34 -20.61
CA GLY A 133 -9.47 -6.95 -19.71
C GLY A 133 -8.91 -8.04 -18.78
N PHE A 134 -7.60 -8.13 -18.59
CA PHE A 134 -6.97 -9.07 -17.66
C PHE A 134 -5.81 -8.43 -16.92
N PHE A 135 -5.56 -8.79 -15.67
CA PHE A 135 -4.34 -8.35 -14.98
C PHE A 135 -3.07 -8.86 -15.69
N ARG A 136 -2.21 -7.94 -16.14
CA ARG A 136 -0.98 -8.21 -16.90
C ARG A 136 0.22 -7.40 -16.45
N ALA A 137 0.01 -6.15 -16.05
CA ALA A 137 1.04 -5.28 -15.54
C ALA A 137 1.23 -5.50 -14.04
N TYR A 138 2.45 -5.39 -13.54
CA TYR A 138 2.78 -5.48 -12.13
C TYR A 138 4.01 -4.65 -11.82
N LEU A 139 3.83 -3.65 -10.97
CA LEU A 139 4.94 -2.91 -10.38
C LEU A 139 4.74 -2.91 -8.87
N LYS A 140 5.81 -3.25 -8.15
CA LYS A 140 5.84 -3.27 -6.70
C LYS A 140 6.94 -2.38 -6.16
N GLN A 141 6.59 -1.56 -5.19
CA GLN A 141 7.52 -0.82 -4.34
C GLN A 141 7.38 -1.31 -2.90
N THR A 142 8.50 -1.40 -2.18
CA THR A 142 8.54 -1.98 -0.84
C THR A 142 9.19 -1.02 0.15
N GLN A 143 8.55 -0.79 1.30
CA GLN A 143 9.11 -0.11 2.45
C GLN A 143 9.27 -1.09 3.62
N LEU A 144 10.40 -1.00 4.32
CA LEU A 144 10.71 -1.87 5.46
C LEU A 144 10.68 -1.06 6.77
N VAL A 145 9.97 -1.58 7.77
CA VAL A 145 9.93 -0.99 9.12
C VAL A 145 10.34 -2.04 10.14
N THR A 146 11.52 -1.84 10.72
CA THR A 146 12.02 -2.70 11.80
C THR A 146 11.57 -2.20 13.16
N LEU A 147 10.97 -3.07 13.97
CA LEU A 147 10.66 -2.87 15.37
C LEU A 147 11.76 -3.50 16.25
N PRO A 148 11.87 -3.09 17.53
CA PRO A 148 12.76 -3.75 18.48
C PRO A 148 12.47 -5.26 18.57
N VAL A 149 13.52 -6.05 18.84
CA VAL A 149 13.36 -7.50 19.05
C VAL A 149 12.41 -7.75 20.22
N GLY A 150 11.48 -8.69 20.06
CA GLY A 150 10.45 -9.00 21.04
C GLY A 150 9.27 -8.02 21.06
N ALA A 151 9.27 -6.99 20.21
CA ALA A 151 8.15 -6.07 20.12
C ALA A 151 6.85 -6.80 19.76
N LYS A 152 5.77 -6.48 20.47
CA LYS A 152 4.41 -6.90 20.19
C LYS A 152 3.60 -5.68 19.79
N ILE A 153 3.04 -5.69 18.59
CA ILE A 153 2.23 -4.59 18.07
C ILE A 153 0.94 -4.50 18.88
N CYS A 154 0.49 -3.29 19.12
CA CYS A 154 -0.77 -2.99 19.81
C CYS A 154 -1.75 -2.25 18.90
N SER A 155 -1.24 -1.38 18.03
CA SER A 155 -2.04 -0.70 17.02
C SER A 155 -1.19 -0.23 15.84
N LEU A 156 -1.85 -0.13 14.69
CA LEU A 156 -1.31 0.45 13.47
C LEU A 156 -2.27 1.55 13.00
N ALA A 157 -1.77 2.77 12.91
CA ALA A 157 -2.48 3.88 12.29
C ALA A 157 -1.71 4.34 11.06
N ILE A 158 -2.40 4.53 9.94
CA ILE A 158 -1.80 4.95 8.68
C ILE A 158 -2.59 6.15 8.18
N ALA A 159 -1.92 7.28 8.05
CA ALA A 159 -2.51 8.50 7.55
C ALA A 159 -1.78 8.95 6.29
N HIS A 160 -2.50 9.15 5.19
CA HIS A 160 -1.93 9.75 4.01
C HIS A 160 -1.64 11.23 4.26
N GLN A 161 -0.46 11.70 3.86
CA GLN A 161 -0.19 13.12 3.84
C GLN A 161 -1.01 13.81 2.74
N PRO A 162 -1.30 15.11 2.85
CA PRO A 162 -2.07 15.85 1.85
C PRO A 162 -1.23 16.07 0.58
N ALA A 163 -0.90 14.98 -0.13
CA ALA A 163 -0.45 15.00 -1.50
C ALA A 163 -1.62 14.58 -2.39
N ALA A 164 -1.72 15.18 -3.57
CA ALA A 164 -2.71 14.77 -4.56
C ALA A 164 -2.23 13.47 -5.22
N MET A 165 -2.88 12.37 -4.86
CA MET A 165 -2.59 11.08 -5.48
C MET A 165 -3.22 10.98 -6.88
N ARG A 166 -2.52 10.37 -7.85
CA ARG A 166 -3.09 9.86 -9.10
C ARG A 166 -2.52 8.48 -9.41
N TYR A 167 -3.33 7.66 -10.04
CA TYR A 167 -3.05 6.30 -10.49
C TYR A 167 -4.04 5.96 -11.61
N ASP A 168 -3.71 5.02 -12.50
CA ASP A 168 -4.53 4.74 -13.69
C ASP A 168 -5.52 3.58 -13.50
N ASP A 169 -5.05 2.40 -13.12
CA ASP A 169 -5.92 1.23 -13.03
C ASP A 169 -6.20 0.82 -11.59
N GLU A 170 -5.29 0.05 -11.00
CA GLU A 170 -5.51 -0.57 -9.70
C GLU A 170 -4.28 -0.50 -8.80
N MET A 171 -4.56 -0.42 -7.51
CA MET A 171 -3.53 -0.43 -6.49
C MET A 171 -3.89 -1.34 -5.34
N PHE A 172 -2.86 -1.97 -4.80
CA PHE A 172 -2.95 -2.82 -3.62
C PHE A 172 -1.92 -2.34 -2.60
N PHE A 173 -2.32 -2.29 -1.35
CA PHE A 173 -1.43 -1.98 -0.24
C PHE A 173 -1.50 -3.09 0.80
N SER A 174 -0.34 -3.66 1.12
CA SER A 174 -0.24 -4.81 2.02
C SER A 174 0.86 -4.62 3.06
N VAL A 175 0.76 -5.37 4.17
CA VAL A 175 1.81 -5.50 5.18
C VAL A 175 2.08 -6.99 5.43
N ASN A 176 3.33 -7.44 5.24
CA ASN A 176 3.69 -8.85 5.33
C ASN A 176 2.70 -9.76 4.56
N GLU A 177 2.43 -9.35 3.32
CA GLU A 177 1.48 -9.96 2.38
C GLU A 177 0.00 -9.89 2.81
N LYS A 178 -0.32 -9.36 3.99
CA LYS A 178 -1.71 -9.17 4.44
C LYS A 178 -2.27 -7.94 3.73
N LEU A 179 -3.22 -8.16 2.82
CA LEU A 179 -3.86 -7.09 2.07
C LEU A 179 -4.65 -6.19 3.02
N LEU A 180 -4.33 -4.91 3.05
CA LEU A 180 -5.00 -3.90 3.90
C LEU A 180 -6.03 -3.10 3.11
N LEU A 181 -5.67 -2.75 1.87
CA LEU A 181 -6.42 -1.86 1.00
C LEU A 181 -6.25 -2.30 -0.45
N ALA A 182 -7.34 -2.23 -1.22
CA ALA A 182 -7.25 -2.19 -2.68
C ALA A 182 -8.29 -1.23 -3.25
N THR A 183 -7.95 -0.56 -4.35
CA THR A 183 -8.84 0.37 -5.09
C THR A 183 -10.17 -0.26 -5.47
N LYS A 184 -10.14 -1.53 -5.86
CA LYS A 184 -11.33 -2.37 -6.05
C LYS A 184 -11.17 -3.71 -5.33
N ASP A 185 -12.30 -4.26 -4.89
CA ASP A 185 -12.34 -5.49 -4.13
C ASP A 185 -12.21 -6.70 -5.02
N TYR A 186 -11.00 -7.25 -5.13
CA TYR A 186 -10.66 -8.52 -5.76
C TYR A 186 -10.38 -9.63 -4.74
N SER A 187 -10.93 -9.51 -3.53
CA SER A 187 -10.64 -10.43 -2.42
C SER A 187 -11.00 -11.89 -2.70
N GLU A 188 -11.88 -12.16 -3.66
CA GLU A 188 -12.23 -13.52 -4.08
C GLU A 188 -11.07 -14.27 -4.78
N TYR A 189 -10.05 -13.55 -5.25
CA TYR A 189 -8.87 -14.15 -5.86
C TYR A 189 -7.79 -14.48 -4.83
N PHE A 190 -7.87 -13.94 -3.62
CA PHE A 190 -6.85 -14.13 -2.60
C PHE A 190 -7.28 -15.20 -1.58
N PRO A 191 -6.33 -16.02 -1.09
CA PRO A 191 -6.62 -16.92 0.02
C PRO A 191 -6.80 -16.11 1.31
N LYS A 192 -7.91 -16.38 2.01
CA LYS A 192 -8.17 -15.86 3.35
C LYS A 192 -7.50 -16.78 4.38
N LYS A 193 -6.62 -16.23 5.21
CA LYS A 193 -5.99 -16.92 6.34
C LYS A 193 -5.95 -15.97 7.54
N ASP A 194 -6.31 -16.49 8.71
CA ASP A 194 -6.26 -15.75 9.98
C ASP A 194 -6.92 -14.36 9.89
N PHE A 195 -8.13 -14.31 9.31
CA PHE A 195 -8.90 -13.08 9.03
C PHE A 195 -8.49 -12.27 7.78
N PHE A 196 -7.24 -12.38 7.32
CA PHE A 196 -6.72 -11.53 6.23
C PHE A 196 -6.70 -12.22 4.88
N GLN A 197 -6.89 -11.43 3.83
CA GLN A 197 -6.54 -11.85 2.47
C GLN A 197 -5.02 -11.76 2.30
N THR A 198 -4.41 -12.80 1.72
CA THR A 198 -2.98 -12.79 1.40
C THR A 198 -2.79 -12.37 -0.05
N PHE A 199 -2.21 -11.18 -0.25
CA PHE A 199 -1.89 -10.69 -1.58
C PHE A 199 -0.87 -11.61 -2.25
N SER A 200 -1.12 -11.95 -3.51
CA SER A 200 -0.18 -12.71 -4.34
C SER A 200 -0.44 -12.41 -5.80
N TRP A 201 0.59 -11.95 -6.51
CA TRP A 201 0.49 -11.66 -7.94
C TRP A 201 0.05 -12.89 -8.74
N ALA A 202 0.57 -14.07 -8.39
CA ALA A 202 0.22 -15.33 -9.05
C ALA A 202 -1.29 -15.65 -9.02
N ASN A 203 -2.02 -15.14 -8.02
CA ASN A 203 -3.46 -15.33 -7.93
C ASN A 203 -4.28 -14.34 -8.78
N LEU A 204 -3.71 -13.18 -9.10
CA LEU A 204 -4.31 -12.16 -9.98
C LEU A 204 -3.99 -12.39 -11.45
N VAL A 205 -2.83 -12.95 -11.77
CA VAL A 205 -2.39 -13.18 -13.14
C VAL A 205 -3.46 -13.91 -13.96
N ASN A 206 -3.80 -13.35 -15.14
CA ASN A 206 -4.85 -13.85 -16.02
C ASN A 206 -6.28 -13.82 -15.44
N LYS A 207 -6.53 -13.18 -14.29
CA LYS A 207 -7.90 -12.93 -13.83
C LYS A 207 -8.52 -11.79 -14.64
N PRO A 208 -9.84 -11.80 -14.86
CA PRO A 208 -10.53 -10.69 -15.49
C PRO A 208 -10.28 -9.40 -14.72
N TYR A 209 -9.85 -8.38 -15.45
CA TYR A 209 -9.80 -7.00 -14.98
C TYR A 209 -11.15 -6.35 -15.27
N ILE A 210 -11.75 -5.74 -14.25
CA ILE A 210 -13.07 -5.10 -14.36
C ILE A 210 -12.83 -3.59 -14.20
N SER A 211 -12.64 -2.91 -15.32
CA SER A 211 -12.31 -1.48 -15.35
C SER A 211 -13.45 -0.57 -14.91
N ASN A 212 -14.71 -1.01 -15.03
CA ASN A 212 -15.85 -0.18 -14.61
C ASN A 212 -15.96 -0.02 -13.08
N GLU A 213 -16.61 1.07 -12.64
CA GLU A 213 -16.77 1.45 -11.22
C GLU A 213 -17.66 0.49 -10.39
N ALA A 214 -17.98 -0.70 -10.90
CA ALA A 214 -18.95 -1.60 -10.28
C ALA A 214 -18.41 -2.32 -9.03
N ARG A 215 -17.10 -2.27 -8.76
CA ARG A 215 -16.50 -2.92 -7.59
C ARG A 215 -16.21 -1.89 -6.49
N PRO A 216 -16.57 -2.18 -5.22
CA PRO A 216 -16.25 -1.30 -4.10
C PRO A 216 -14.76 -1.35 -3.78
N VAL A 217 -14.26 -0.36 -3.02
CA VAL A 217 -12.93 -0.40 -2.40
C VAL A 217 -12.84 -1.59 -1.43
N PHE A 218 -11.74 -2.35 -1.48
CA PHE A 218 -11.45 -3.34 -0.44
C PHE A 218 -10.78 -2.70 0.75
N CYS A 219 -11.28 -3.02 1.94
CA CYS A 219 -10.69 -2.63 3.21
C CYS A 219 -10.64 -3.85 4.12
N ALA A 220 -9.48 -4.18 4.68
CA ALA A 220 -9.34 -5.32 5.57
C ALA A 220 -10.19 -5.15 6.83
N GLY A 221 -11.20 -6.00 7.01
CA GLY A 221 -12.18 -5.90 8.08
C GLY A 221 -13.40 -5.01 7.75
N GLY A 222 -13.49 -4.51 6.52
CA GLY A 222 -14.56 -3.59 6.11
C GLY A 222 -15.92 -4.28 6.00
N ALA A 223 -15.95 -5.50 5.49
CA ALA A 223 -17.17 -6.31 5.42
C ALA A 223 -17.70 -6.68 6.82
N GLU A 224 -16.80 -6.78 7.80
CA GLU A 224 -17.11 -7.04 9.21
C GLU A 224 -17.38 -5.75 10.01
N GLY A 225 -17.29 -4.56 9.40
CA GLY A 225 -17.48 -3.27 10.08
C GLY A 225 -16.37 -2.89 11.06
N LEU A 226 -15.20 -3.55 10.98
CA LEU A 226 -14.05 -3.32 11.85
C LEU A 226 -13.08 -2.27 11.30
N SER A 227 -13.29 -1.83 10.06
CA SER A 227 -12.44 -0.86 9.38
C SER A 227 -13.22 -0.04 8.36
N GLN A 228 -12.70 1.13 8.01
CA GLN A 228 -13.21 1.94 6.91
C GLN A 228 -12.05 2.45 6.07
N CYS A 229 -12.17 2.30 4.74
CA CYS A 229 -11.22 2.82 3.79
C CYS A 229 -11.91 3.72 2.77
N SER A 230 -11.19 4.72 2.28
CA SER A 230 -11.59 5.56 1.15
C SER A 230 -10.38 5.77 0.26
N VAL A 231 -10.56 5.62 -1.05
CA VAL A 231 -9.53 5.86 -2.07
C VAL A 231 -10.17 6.79 -3.10
N PRO A 232 -9.47 7.85 -3.57
CA PRO A 232 -9.98 8.66 -4.68
C PRO A 232 -10.14 7.80 -5.93
N ASN A 233 -11.01 8.20 -6.86
CA ASN A 233 -11.10 7.54 -8.16
C ASN A 233 -9.76 7.62 -8.89
N THR A 234 -9.53 6.68 -9.81
CA THR A 234 -8.40 6.74 -10.75
C THR A 234 -8.31 8.10 -11.43
N GLU A 235 -7.09 8.56 -11.68
CA GLU A 235 -6.76 9.82 -12.34
C GLU A 235 -7.37 11.08 -11.68
N THR A 236 -7.89 10.96 -10.45
CA THR A 236 -8.41 12.07 -9.66
C THR A 236 -7.52 12.37 -8.47
N GLN A 237 -7.31 13.66 -8.20
CA GLN A 237 -6.58 14.09 -7.01
C GLN A 237 -7.41 13.83 -5.75
N GLY A 238 -6.85 13.07 -4.82
CA GLY A 238 -7.45 12.92 -3.50
C GLY A 238 -6.54 12.22 -2.50
N GLN A 239 -7.10 11.91 -1.33
CA GLN A 239 -6.38 11.32 -0.22
C GLN A 239 -6.91 9.92 0.07
N ILE A 240 -5.99 9.00 0.37
CA ILE A 240 -6.34 7.70 0.94
C ILE A 240 -6.65 7.88 2.42
N GLN A 241 -7.73 7.27 2.87
CA GLN A 241 -8.07 7.18 4.28
C GLN A 241 -8.19 5.71 4.65
N MET A 242 -7.55 5.31 5.75
CA MET A 242 -7.67 3.98 6.33
C MET A 242 -7.85 4.13 7.83
N THR A 243 -8.97 3.64 8.35
CA THR A 243 -9.26 3.62 9.78
C THR A 243 -9.50 2.19 10.21
N PHE A 244 -8.73 1.71 11.20
CA PHE A 244 -8.89 0.39 11.80
C PHE A 244 -9.44 0.52 13.22
N GLY A 245 -10.53 -0.17 13.51
CA GLY A 245 -11.08 -0.29 14.86
C GLY A 245 -10.15 -1.05 15.81
N SER A 246 -10.47 -1.05 17.10
CA SER A 246 -9.68 -1.74 18.13
C SER A 246 -9.57 -3.24 17.87
N GLU A 247 -10.68 -3.89 17.51
CA GLU A 247 -10.69 -5.32 17.19
C GLU A 247 -9.83 -5.66 15.96
N MET A 248 -9.87 -4.81 14.92
CA MET A 248 -9.02 -4.97 13.74
C MET A 248 -7.54 -4.81 14.09
N ASN A 249 -7.20 -3.84 14.94
CA ASN A 249 -5.84 -3.65 15.43
C ASN A 249 -5.34 -4.86 16.23
N LEU A 250 -6.19 -5.50 17.04
CA LEU A 250 -5.86 -6.74 17.73
C LEU A 250 -5.59 -7.87 16.74
N LYS A 251 -6.43 -8.04 15.71
CA LYS A 251 -6.24 -9.04 14.66
C LYS A 251 -4.94 -8.82 13.88
N LEU A 252 -4.64 -7.58 13.49
CA LEU A 252 -3.37 -7.20 12.87
C LEU A 252 -2.19 -7.55 13.78
N SER A 253 -2.30 -7.23 15.06
CA SER A 253 -1.25 -7.48 16.03
C SER A 253 -0.98 -8.98 16.20
N GLU A 254 -2.04 -9.81 16.28
CA GLU A 254 -1.95 -11.27 16.35
C GLU A 254 -1.22 -11.89 15.15
N VAL A 255 -1.47 -11.40 13.94
CA VAL A 255 -0.86 -11.98 12.72
C VAL A 255 0.53 -11.42 12.40
N LEU A 256 0.89 -10.28 12.97
CA LEU A 256 2.20 -9.63 12.75
C LEU A 256 3.20 -9.89 13.88
N GLN A 257 2.80 -10.54 14.98
CA GLN A 257 3.59 -10.68 16.21
C GLN A 257 4.86 -11.55 16.10
N ASP A 258 4.98 -12.34 15.03
CA ASP A 258 6.08 -13.31 14.85
C ASP A 258 7.29 -12.71 14.13
N THR A 259 7.17 -11.46 13.68
CA THR A 259 8.25 -10.74 13.01
C THR A 259 8.40 -9.35 13.59
N ASN A 260 9.65 -8.95 13.81
CA ASN A 260 9.99 -7.57 14.12
C ASN A 260 10.24 -6.74 12.85
N LEU A 261 10.08 -7.32 11.66
CA LEU A 261 10.18 -6.64 10.38
C LEU A 261 8.81 -6.58 9.73
N LEU A 262 8.33 -5.36 9.51
CA LEU A 262 7.13 -5.07 8.73
C LEU A 262 7.53 -4.69 7.32
N THR A 263 7.00 -5.42 6.34
CA THR A 263 7.22 -5.22 4.92
C THR A 263 5.95 -4.63 4.34
N PHE A 264 5.96 -3.34 4.06
CA PHE A 264 4.87 -2.65 3.42
C PHE A 264 5.08 -2.67 1.91
N GLU A 265 4.08 -3.12 1.17
CA GLU A 265 4.15 -3.21 -0.29
C GLU A 265 3.05 -2.35 -0.90
N TRP A 266 3.47 -1.47 -1.80
CA TRP A 266 2.61 -0.71 -2.68
C TRP A 266 2.71 -1.32 -4.07
N ILE A 267 1.59 -1.82 -4.58
CA ILE A 267 1.52 -2.48 -5.88
C ILE A 267 0.62 -1.65 -6.79
N THR A 268 1.09 -1.35 -8.00
CA THR A 268 0.27 -0.87 -9.12
C THR A 268 0.16 -1.94 -10.20
N THR A 269 -1.01 -2.07 -10.80
CA THR A 269 -1.31 -3.09 -11.81
C THR A 269 -2.41 -2.61 -12.75
N GLY A 270 -2.49 -3.25 -13.92
CA GLY A 270 -3.44 -2.97 -14.99
C GLY A 270 -3.36 -4.04 -16.07
N ASP A 271 -3.92 -3.77 -17.25
CA ASP A 271 -4.18 -4.81 -18.25
C ASP A 271 -3.39 -4.73 -19.58
N ASN A 272 -3.12 -3.56 -20.12
CA ASN A 272 -2.68 -3.46 -21.51
C ASN A 272 -1.89 -2.21 -21.91
N ASP A 273 -1.72 -1.20 -21.04
CA ASP A 273 -1.09 0.05 -21.41
C ASP A 273 0.06 0.51 -20.51
N ASP A 274 0.85 1.48 -21.00
CA ASP A 274 2.03 1.90 -20.25
C ASP A 274 1.71 2.75 -19.03
N SER A 275 0.46 3.18 -18.83
CA SER A 275 0.03 3.91 -17.64
C SER A 275 -0.41 3.01 -16.48
N ASP A 276 -0.71 1.74 -16.72
CA ASP A 276 -1.00 0.72 -15.71
C ASP A 276 -0.03 0.66 -14.52
N CYS A 277 1.26 0.92 -14.76
CA CYS A 277 2.30 0.85 -13.73
C CYS A 277 2.56 2.20 -13.04
N ARG A 278 1.84 3.26 -13.40
CA ARG A 278 2.13 4.62 -12.96
C ARG A 278 1.34 4.99 -11.71
N HIS A 279 1.97 5.81 -10.89
CA HIS A 279 1.31 6.52 -9.81
C HIS A 279 2.16 7.74 -9.43
N THR A 280 1.52 8.78 -8.90
CA THR A 280 2.22 9.87 -8.23
C THR A 280 2.92 9.36 -6.97
N GLU A 281 3.84 10.12 -6.42
CA GLU A 281 4.43 9.81 -5.11
C GLU A 281 3.33 9.60 -4.05
N ILE A 282 3.47 8.53 -3.27
CA ILE A 282 2.57 8.23 -2.14
C ILE A 282 3.36 8.38 -0.85
N ASP A 283 2.86 9.24 0.03
CA ASP A 283 3.44 9.48 1.35
C ASP A 283 2.43 9.10 2.44
N LEU A 284 2.75 8.03 3.17
CA LEU A 284 1.95 7.54 4.28
C LEU A 284 2.71 7.71 5.60
N ASN A 285 2.09 8.40 6.54
CA ASN A 285 2.55 8.42 7.93
C ASN A 285 2.02 7.21 8.68
N LEU A 286 2.92 6.26 8.92
CA LEU A 286 2.68 5.10 9.77
C LEU A 286 2.98 5.46 11.23
N ASN A 287 2.05 5.17 12.12
CA ASN A 287 2.25 5.16 13.56
C ASN A 287 2.00 3.74 14.09
N VAL A 288 3.07 3.10 14.57
CA VAL A 288 3.03 1.79 15.21
C VAL A 288 3.11 1.96 16.71
N SER A 289 2.08 1.55 17.44
CA SER A 289 2.16 1.39 18.89
C SER A 289 2.52 -0.06 19.22
N TYR A 290 3.48 -0.25 20.12
CA TYR A 290 3.98 -1.59 20.48
C TYR A 290 4.47 -1.63 21.93
N VAL A 291 4.53 -2.83 22.50
CA VAL A 291 5.18 -3.12 23.78
C VAL A 291 6.40 -4.00 23.55
N VAL A 292 7.36 -3.98 24.47
CA VAL A 292 8.46 -4.96 24.51
C VAL A 292 8.33 -5.65 25.87
N PRO A 293 7.87 -6.92 25.91
CA PRO A 293 7.73 -7.68 27.15
C PRO A 293 9.04 -7.88 27.91
#